data_AF-A0A1B8S946-F1
#
_entry.id   AF-A0A1B8S946-F1
#
_cell.length_a   1.000
_cell.length_b   1.000
_cell.length_c   1.000
_cell.angle_alpha   90.00
_cell.angle_beta   90.00
_cell.angle_gamma   90.00
#
_symmetry.space_group_name_H-M   'P 1'
#
loop_
_entity.id
_entity.type
_entity.pdbx_description
1 polymer ?
#
loop_
_entity_poly.entity_id
_entity_poly.type
_entity_poly.pdbx_seq_one_letter_code
_entity_poly.pdbx_strand_id
1 'polypeptide(L)'
;MSAHMPRQLDHLTDELRAVPPPPLPVFPEPYSVRFADPAGDAEMISEWMNRPHLAATWSYDYPADEWRRHLEIQFEGSYSRPYVFSIDGRPMGYMELFRAAQDDVATVYDAHPYDVGLHAAIADLDMVEHGHGAIMFRGFVQSVFEIEPQCRRIIGDAHAGAGSYGRRFWERRGGVFLGEHYMAKWDQRIALFAWPRTPEDVPEVRGAP
;
A
#
# COMPACT_ATOMS: atom_id res chain seq x y z
N MET A 1 21.03 -7.62 -8.12
CA MET A 1 19.71 -7.37 -7.51
C MET A 1 18.84 -6.69 -8.55
N SER A 2 17.53 -6.97 -8.58
CA SER A 2 16.61 -6.45 -9.61
C SER A 2 16.50 -4.92 -9.55
N ALA A 3 16.36 -4.28 -10.72
CA ALA A 3 16.04 -2.86 -10.89
C ALA A 3 14.54 -2.57 -10.70
N HIS A 4 13.74 -3.61 -10.43
CA HIS A 4 12.29 -3.52 -10.27
C HIS A 4 11.86 -3.98 -8.88
N MET A 5 10.74 -3.42 -8.42
CA MET A 5 10.09 -3.83 -7.19
C MET A 5 9.58 -5.27 -7.32
N PRO A 6 9.66 -6.12 -6.26
CA PRO A 6 9.35 -7.55 -6.36
C PRO A 6 7.95 -7.86 -6.89
N ARG A 7 6.99 -6.97 -6.62
CA ARG A 7 5.59 -7.13 -6.99
C ARG A 7 5.19 -6.41 -8.29
N GLN A 8 6.10 -5.62 -8.86
CA GLN A 8 5.84 -4.95 -10.14
C GLN A 8 5.78 -6.00 -11.25
N LEU A 9 4.81 -5.88 -12.14
CA LEU A 9 4.70 -6.71 -13.34
C LEU A 9 5.87 -6.44 -14.29
N ASP A 10 6.47 -7.52 -14.82
CA ASP A 10 7.62 -7.42 -15.74
C ASP A 10 7.26 -6.80 -17.11
N HIS A 11 6.01 -6.96 -17.53
CA HIS A 11 5.54 -6.55 -18.86
C HIS A 11 4.33 -5.62 -18.75
N LEU A 12 4.61 -4.32 -18.76
CA LEU A 12 3.60 -3.28 -18.82
C LEU A 12 3.32 -2.87 -20.28
N THR A 13 2.09 -2.43 -20.56
CA THR A 13 1.79 -1.69 -21.80
C THR A 13 2.35 -0.27 -21.70
N ASP A 14 2.47 0.42 -22.84
CA ASP A 14 2.95 1.81 -22.84
C ASP A 14 1.96 2.75 -22.13
N GLU A 15 0.66 2.45 -22.20
CA GLU A 15 -0.38 3.17 -21.46
C GLU A 15 -0.15 3.07 -19.94
N LEU A 16 0.10 1.87 -19.41
CA LEU A 16 0.36 1.70 -17.98
C LEU A 16 1.67 2.34 -17.55
N ARG A 17 2.73 2.27 -18.39
CA ARG A 17 4.01 2.95 -18.13
C ARG A 17 3.88 4.48 -18.09
N ALA A 18 2.96 5.04 -18.87
CA ALA A 18 2.75 6.49 -18.95
C ALA A 18 2.00 7.05 -17.73
N VAL A 19 1.35 6.21 -16.91
CA VAL A 19 0.70 6.66 -15.67
C VAL A 19 1.77 7.17 -14.69
N PRO A 20 1.65 8.41 -14.16
CA PRO A 20 2.64 8.96 -13.25
C PRO A 20 2.68 8.18 -11.93
N PRO A 21 3.74 8.31 -11.10
CA PRO A 21 3.76 7.70 -9.77
C PRO A 21 2.57 8.14 -8.91
N PRO A 22 2.19 7.33 -7.90
CA PRO A 22 1.17 7.73 -6.94
C PRO A 22 1.51 9.09 -6.29
N PRO A 23 0.55 10.00 -6.16
CA PRO A 23 0.78 11.34 -5.64
C PRO A 23 0.95 11.34 -4.10
N LEU A 24 1.56 12.41 -3.58
CA LEU A 24 1.67 12.66 -2.14
C LEU A 24 0.33 13.12 -1.57
N PRO A 25 -0.33 12.34 -0.67
CA PRO A 25 -1.55 12.78 -0.04
C PRO A 25 -1.32 13.96 0.91
N VAL A 26 -2.38 14.69 1.24
CA VAL A 26 -2.39 15.82 2.17
C VAL A 26 -3.30 15.48 3.32
N PHE A 27 -2.83 15.73 4.54
CA PHE A 27 -3.57 15.49 5.76
C PHE A 27 -3.72 16.78 6.56
N PRO A 28 -4.87 16.99 7.23
CA PRO A 28 -5.00 18.07 8.18
C PRO A 28 -4.20 17.76 9.46
N GLU A 29 -3.73 18.81 10.14
CA GLU A 29 -3.15 18.69 11.47
C GLU A 29 -4.07 17.92 12.44
N PRO A 30 -3.51 17.13 13.37
CA PRO A 30 -2.09 16.95 13.67
C PRO A 30 -1.38 15.91 12.78
N TYR A 31 -2.06 15.39 11.75
CA TYR A 31 -1.52 14.34 10.89
C TYR A 31 -0.73 14.95 9.74
N SER A 32 0.37 14.31 9.37
CA SER A 32 1.12 14.68 8.18
C SER A 32 1.69 13.45 7.50
N VAL A 33 1.96 13.60 6.20
CA VAL A 33 2.65 12.60 5.40
C VAL A 33 3.71 13.29 4.57
N ARG A 34 4.85 12.62 4.39
CA ARG A 34 5.90 13.03 3.48
C ARG A 34 6.44 11.81 2.75
N PHE A 35 7.10 12.05 1.63
CA PHE A 35 7.96 11.05 1.03
C PHE A 35 9.01 10.59 2.05
N ALA A 36 9.26 9.28 2.08
CA ALA A 36 10.41 8.76 2.82
C ALA A 36 11.70 9.21 2.12
N ASP A 37 12.70 9.64 2.89
CA ASP A 37 14.04 9.94 2.42
C ASP A 37 14.89 8.65 2.48
N PRO A 38 15.37 8.11 1.35
CA PRO A 38 16.19 6.90 1.36
C PRO A 38 17.42 6.98 2.27
N ALA A 39 18.05 8.15 2.38
CA ALA A 39 19.22 8.33 3.23
C ALA A 39 18.84 8.57 4.69
N GLY A 40 17.81 9.39 4.92
CA GLY A 40 17.41 9.83 6.27
C GLY A 40 16.51 8.86 7.03
N ASP A 41 15.72 8.03 6.35
CA ASP A 41 14.68 7.20 7.00
C ASP A 41 14.96 5.70 6.98
N ALA A 42 15.92 5.22 6.18
CA ALA A 42 16.13 3.79 6.00
C ALA A 42 16.44 3.05 7.31
N GLU A 43 17.20 3.67 8.21
CA GLU A 43 17.52 3.12 9.54
C GLU A 43 16.27 3.00 10.41
N MET A 44 15.43 4.04 10.44
CA MET A 44 14.18 4.07 11.19
C MET A 44 13.17 3.05 10.65
N ILE A 45 13.01 2.98 9.32
CA ILE A 45 12.09 2.05 8.67
C ILE A 45 12.56 0.60 8.85
N SER A 46 13.87 0.35 8.72
CA SER A 46 14.45 -0.97 9.01
C SER A 46 14.17 -1.40 10.45
N GLU A 47 14.36 -0.51 11.43
CA GLU A 47 14.04 -0.81 12.83
C GLU A 47 12.56 -1.18 13.00
N TRP A 48 11.64 -0.38 12.45
CA TRP A 48 10.20 -0.70 12.51
C TRP A 48 9.88 -2.06 11.90
N MET A 49 10.40 -2.33 10.70
CA MET A 49 10.08 -3.54 9.95
C MET A 49 10.69 -4.80 10.57
N ASN A 50 11.71 -4.66 11.42
CA ASN A 50 12.27 -5.72 12.26
C ASN A 50 11.47 -5.94 13.56
N ARG A 51 10.51 -5.07 13.91
CA ARG A 51 9.64 -5.32 15.08
C ARG A 51 8.77 -6.55 14.83
N PRO A 52 8.54 -7.42 15.84
CA PRO A 52 7.88 -8.72 15.64
C PRO A 52 6.53 -8.66 14.91
N HIS A 53 5.70 -7.64 15.17
CA HIS A 53 4.38 -7.52 14.53
C HIS A 53 4.45 -7.11 13.06
N LEU A 54 5.47 -6.34 12.67
CA LEU A 54 5.70 -5.96 11.26
C LEU A 54 6.48 -7.04 10.52
N ALA A 55 7.53 -7.63 11.12
CA ALA A 55 8.27 -8.73 10.51
C ALA A 55 7.35 -9.91 10.17
N ALA A 56 6.41 -10.26 11.06
CA ALA A 56 5.45 -11.33 10.84
C ALA A 56 4.40 -11.06 9.74
N THR A 57 4.21 -9.80 9.33
CA THR A 57 3.17 -9.42 8.35
C THR A 57 3.72 -8.90 7.03
N TRP A 58 4.89 -8.28 7.03
CA TRP A 58 5.56 -7.72 5.85
C TRP A 58 6.68 -8.60 5.33
N SER A 59 7.34 -9.38 6.20
CA SER A 59 8.54 -10.16 5.87
C SER A 59 9.65 -9.33 5.20
N TYR A 60 9.71 -8.03 5.54
CA TYR A 60 10.69 -7.04 5.09
C TYR A 60 11.62 -6.63 6.25
N ASP A 61 11.97 -7.58 7.11
CA ASP A 61 12.93 -7.47 8.21
C ASP A 61 14.39 -7.36 7.70
N TYR A 62 14.58 -6.48 6.71
CA TYR A 62 15.84 -6.23 6.05
C TYR A 62 16.72 -5.26 6.87
N PRO A 63 18.04 -5.32 6.70
CA PRO A 63 18.94 -4.29 7.23
C PRO A 63 18.73 -2.93 6.55
N ALA A 64 19.22 -1.87 7.18
CA ALA A 64 19.01 -0.49 6.74
C ALA A 64 19.57 -0.19 5.34
N ASP A 65 20.69 -0.80 4.96
CA ASP A 65 21.27 -0.64 3.62
C ASP A 65 20.38 -1.21 2.52
N GLU A 66 19.70 -2.32 2.80
CA GLU A 66 18.71 -2.90 1.90
C GLU A 66 17.43 -2.06 1.84
N TRP A 67 16.97 -1.52 2.97
CA TRP A 67 15.85 -0.56 3.00
C TRP A 67 16.16 0.71 2.21
N ARG A 68 17.36 1.29 2.35
CA ARG A 68 17.79 2.44 1.54
C ARG A 68 17.67 2.13 0.04
N ARG A 69 18.22 0.98 -0.39
CA ARG A 69 18.15 0.56 -1.79
C ARG A 69 16.71 0.32 -2.26
N HIS A 70 15.86 -0.24 -1.39
CA HIS A 70 14.44 -0.43 -1.68
C HIS A 70 13.74 0.91 -1.94
N LEU A 71 13.97 1.90 -1.08
CA LEU A 71 13.42 3.26 -1.22
C LEU A 71 13.95 3.96 -2.49
N GLU A 72 15.24 3.84 -2.79
CA GLU A 72 15.85 4.37 -4.03
C GLU A 72 15.16 3.81 -5.29
N ILE A 73 14.94 2.49 -5.36
CA ILE A 73 14.27 1.84 -6.49
C ILE A 73 12.83 2.34 -6.66
N GLN A 74 12.11 2.56 -5.55
CA GLN A 74 10.77 3.13 -5.63
C GLN A 74 10.80 4.52 -6.28
N PHE A 75 11.77 5.38 -5.94
CA PHE A 75 11.88 6.72 -6.53
C PHE A 75 12.33 6.72 -7.99
N GLU A 76 13.18 5.79 -8.40
CA GLU A 76 13.61 5.63 -9.79
C GLU A 76 12.45 5.24 -10.72
N GLY A 77 11.48 4.46 -10.20
CA GLY A 77 10.30 4.01 -10.94
C GLY A 77 9.11 4.97 -10.88
N SER A 78 8.03 4.62 -11.61
CA SER A 78 6.69 5.21 -11.49
C SER A 78 5.67 4.28 -10.83
N TYR A 79 6.10 3.09 -10.42
CA TYR A 79 5.24 2.05 -9.88
C TYR A 79 4.72 2.38 -8.47
N SER A 80 5.63 2.66 -7.53
CA SER A 80 5.28 2.94 -6.15
C SER A 80 6.05 4.11 -5.56
N ARG A 81 5.54 4.63 -4.45
CA ARG A 81 6.16 5.71 -3.68
C ARG A 81 6.12 5.37 -2.19
N PRO A 82 7.25 5.56 -1.47
CA PRO A 82 7.31 5.36 -0.04
C PRO A 82 6.97 6.63 0.72
N TYR A 83 6.28 6.47 1.84
CA TYR A 83 5.82 7.56 2.67
C TYR A 83 6.08 7.27 4.15
N VAL A 84 6.37 8.32 4.90
CA VAL A 84 6.34 8.33 6.36
C VAL A 84 5.15 9.16 6.79
N PHE A 85 4.28 8.58 7.62
CA PHE A 85 3.18 9.31 8.24
C PHE A 85 3.52 9.65 9.69
N SER A 86 3.06 10.81 10.13
CA SER A 86 3.39 11.37 11.44
C SER A 86 2.15 11.93 12.14
N ILE A 87 2.21 11.99 13.48
CA ILE A 87 1.25 12.70 14.33
C ILE A 87 2.03 13.68 15.20
N ASP A 88 1.62 14.95 15.20
CA ASP A 88 2.30 16.03 15.93
C ASP A 88 3.81 16.08 15.60
N GLY A 89 4.14 15.87 14.32
CA GLY A 89 5.52 15.82 13.82
C GLY A 89 6.32 14.56 14.21
N ARG A 90 5.77 13.64 14.99
CA ARG A 90 6.43 12.37 15.34
C ARG A 90 6.14 11.31 14.28
N PRO A 91 7.15 10.67 13.67
CA PRO A 91 6.95 9.57 12.74
C PRO A 91 6.28 8.37 13.44
N MET A 92 5.17 7.88 12.86
CA MET A 92 4.36 6.82 13.46
C MET A 92 4.31 5.55 12.60
N GLY A 93 4.79 5.62 11.35
CA GLY A 93 4.93 4.43 10.52
C GLY A 93 5.19 4.73 9.06
N TYR A 94 5.24 3.65 8.29
CA TYR A 94 5.55 3.63 6.87
C TYR A 94 4.29 3.30 6.05
N MET A 95 4.20 3.88 4.86
CA MET A 95 3.13 3.61 3.90
C MET A 95 3.72 3.50 2.50
N GLU A 96 3.26 2.52 1.73
CA GLU A 96 3.56 2.41 0.31
C GLU A 96 2.26 2.62 -0.47
N LEU A 97 2.29 3.57 -1.40
CA LEU A 97 1.26 3.68 -2.43
C LEU A 97 1.83 3.16 -3.73
N PHE A 98 1.03 2.40 -4.47
CA PHE A 98 1.45 1.81 -5.73
C PHE A 98 0.36 1.93 -6.79
N ARG A 99 0.74 1.87 -8.07
CA ARG A 99 -0.22 1.75 -9.18
C ARG A 99 -0.69 0.30 -9.24
N ALA A 100 -1.91 0.05 -8.80
CA ALA A 100 -2.41 -1.32 -8.64
C ALA A 100 -2.50 -2.07 -9.97
N ALA A 101 -2.68 -1.36 -11.10
CA ALA A 101 -2.64 -1.94 -12.44
C ALA A 101 -1.23 -2.37 -12.91
N GLN A 102 -0.18 -1.98 -12.18
CA GLN A 102 1.21 -2.37 -12.43
C GLN A 102 1.72 -3.39 -11.39
N ASP A 103 0.94 -3.72 -10.36
CA ASP A 103 1.25 -4.76 -9.36
C ASP A 103 0.67 -6.11 -9.81
N ASP A 104 1.26 -7.20 -9.35
CA ASP A 104 0.74 -8.56 -9.55
C ASP A 104 -0.75 -8.70 -9.13
N VAL A 105 -1.30 -7.90 -8.19
CA VAL A 105 -2.75 -7.95 -7.90
C VAL A 105 -3.63 -7.62 -9.12
N ALA A 106 -3.12 -6.90 -10.13
CA ALA A 106 -3.84 -6.65 -11.37
C ALA A 106 -4.18 -7.94 -12.16
N THR A 107 -3.55 -9.08 -11.84
CA THR A 107 -3.87 -10.35 -12.50
C THR A 107 -5.19 -10.95 -12.02
N VAL A 108 -5.72 -10.53 -10.87
CA VAL A 108 -6.88 -11.16 -10.23
C VAL A 108 -8.14 -10.29 -10.20
N TYR A 109 -8.09 -9.07 -10.74
CA TYR A 109 -9.28 -8.23 -10.94
C TYR A 109 -9.10 -7.32 -12.17
N ASP A 110 -10.18 -6.72 -12.64
CA ASP A 110 -10.13 -5.78 -13.76
C ASP A 110 -9.61 -4.40 -13.32
N ALA A 111 -8.29 -4.27 -13.35
CA ALA A 111 -7.58 -3.08 -12.88
C ALA A 111 -7.72 -1.91 -13.84
N HIS A 112 -8.12 -0.76 -13.30
CA HIS A 112 -8.07 0.50 -14.03
C HIS A 112 -6.68 1.14 -13.88
N PRO A 113 -6.11 1.80 -14.92
CA PRO A 113 -4.72 2.30 -14.90
C PRO A 113 -4.38 3.20 -13.70
N TYR A 114 -5.37 3.91 -13.16
CA TYR A 114 -5.22 4.86 -12.06
C TYR A 114 -5.64 4.30 -10.70
N ASP A 115 -5.96 3.00 -10.60
CA ASP A 115 -6.23 2.37 -9.30
C ASP A 115 -4.98 2.47 -8.42
N VAL A 116 -5.18 2.89 -7.17
CA VAL A 116 -4.10 3.10 -6.20
C VAL A 116 -4.12 1.99 -5.17
N GLY A 117 -3.04 1.24 -5.08
CA GLY A 117 -2.80 0.28 -4.02
C GLY A 117 -2.27 0.95 -2.74
N LEU A 118 -2.59 0.37 -1.59
CA LEU A 118 -2.12 0.82 -0.27
C LEU A 118 -1.58 -0.35 0.55
N HIS A 119 -0.33 -0.22 1.00
CA HIS A 119 0.19 -0.98 2.15
C HIS A 119 0.60 0.00 3.25
N ALA A 120 0.26 -0.31 4.51
CA ALA A 120 0.60 0.53 5.66
C ALA A 120 1.16 -0.29 6.83
N ALA A 121 2.31 0.13 7.33
CA ALA A 121 2.99 -0.43 8.47
C ALA A 121 2.92 0.56 9.64
N ILE A 122 2.17 0.20 10.68
CA ILE A 122 2.06 1.00 11.89
C ILE A 122 3.18 0.58 12.84
N ALA A 123 4.13 1.48 13.09
CA ALA A 123 5.30 1.18 13.91
C ALA A 123 4.95 1.06 15.40
N ASP A 124 4.12 1.98 15.88
CA ASP A 124 3.70 2.08 17.28
C ASP A 124 2.29 1.50 17.46
N LEU A 125 2.15 0.50 18.33
CA LEU A 125 0.86 -0.14 18.59
C LEU A 125 -0.12 0.79 19.31
N ASP A 126 0.36 1.81 20.03
CA ASP A 126 -0.50 2.81 20.69
C ASP A 126 -1.39 3.53 19.66
N MET A 127 -0.93 3.67 18.41
CA MET A 127 -1.73 4.19 17.29
C MET A 127 -2.98 3.35 17.00
N VAL A 128 -2.83 2.03 17.14
CA VAL A 128 -3.91 1.07 16.91
C VAL A 128 -4.91 1.17 18.05
N GLU A 129 -4.44 1.25 19.29
CA GLU A 129 -5.26 1.33 20.49
C GLU A 129 -6.10 2.62 20.55
N HIS A 130 -5.53 3.74 20.10
CA HIS A 130 -6.21 5.04 20.09
C HIS A 130 -6.99 5.34 18.79
N GLY A 131 -7.07 4.38 17.86
CA GLY A 131 -7.90 4.51 16.65
C GLY A 131 -7.36 5.46 15.57
N HIS A 132 -6.13 5.98 15.71
CA HIS A 132 -5.52 6.88 14.74
C HIS A 132 -5.41 6.26 13.33
N GLY A 133 -5.19 4.95 13.25
CA GLY A 133 -5.16 4.24 11.95
C GLY A 133 -6.47 4.34 11.16
N ALA A 134 -7.63 4.51 11.82
CA ALA A 134 -8.90 4.72 11.10
C ALA A 134 -9.04 6.15 10.58
N ILE A 135 -8.63 7.14 11.38
CA ILE A 135 -8.65 8.55 11.00
C ILE A 135 -7.73 8.79 9.80
N MET A 136 -6.49 8.28 9.87
CA MET A 136 -5.53 8.40 8.78
C MET A 136 -6.00 7.68 7.52
N PHE A 137 -6.57 6.48 7.63
CA PHE A 137 -7.08 5.81 6.43
C PHE A 137 -8.18 6.62 5.73
N ARG A 138 -9.10 7.24 6.48
CA ARG A 138 -10.13 8.10 5.88
C ARG A 138 -9.55 9.35 5.22
N GLY A 139 -8.64 10.04 5.90
CA GLY A 139 -7.95 11.21 5.34
C GLY A 139 -7.14 10.85 4.09
N PHE A 140 -6.47 9.70 4.11
CA PHE A 140 -5.76 9.13 2.98
C PHE A 140 -6.67 8.94 1.76
N VAL A 141 -7.76 8.19 1.92
CA VAL A 141 -8.70 7.89 0.83
C VAL A 141 -9.25 9.18 0.24
N GLN A 142 -9.71 10.10 1.09
CA GLN A 142 -10.25 11.39 0.64
C GLN A 142 -9.20 12.18 -0.16
N SER A 143 -7.99 12.29 0.37
CA SER A 143 -6.93 13.05 -0.27
C SER A 143 -6.51 12.44 -1.60
N VAL A 144 -6.32 11.11 -1.68
CA VAL A 144 -5.98 10.45 -2.95
C VAL A 144 -7.07 10.69 -3.99
N PHE A 145 -8.35 10.59 -3.63
CA PHE A 145 -9.42 10.85 -4.57
C PHE A 145 -9.52 12.31 -5.02
N GLU A 146 -9.10 13.26 -4.20
CA GLU A 146 -9.05 14.68 -4.55
C GLU A 146 -7.89 15.00 -5.49
N ILE A 147 -6.68 14.50 -5.19
CA ILE A 147 -5.46 14.79 -5.94
C ILE A 147 -5.29 13.94 -7.21
N GLU A 148 -5.94 12.77 -7.26
CA GLU A 148 -5.96 11.86 -8.42
C GLU A 148 -7.41 11.62 -8.86
N PRO A 149 -8.02 12.55 -9.63
CA PRO A 149 -9.42 12.45 -10.05
C PRO A 149 -9.72 11.20 -10.89
N GLN A 150 -8.71 10.64 -11.56
CA GLN A 150 -8.84 9.43 -12.37
C GLN A 150 -8.82 8.14 -11.54
N CYS A 151 -8.40 8.21 -10.28
CA CYS A 151 -8.43 7.07 -9.37
C CYS A 151 -9.89 6.73 -9.06
N ARG A 152 -10.29 5.50 -9.43
CA ARG A 152 -11.64 4.97 -9.21
C ARG A 152 -11.76 4.29 -7.86
N ARG A 153 -10.67 3.74 -7.33
CA ARG A 153 -10.68 2.93 -6.12
C ARG A 153 -9.29 2.83 -5.49
N ILE A 154 -9.28 2.64 -4.18
CA ILE A 154 -8.10 2.17 -3.45
C ILE A 154 -8.16 0.65 -3.37
N ILE A 155 -7.06 -0.02 -3.66
CA ILE A 155 -6.91 -1.47 -3.56
C ILE A 155 -6.05 -1.81 -2.35
N GLY A 156 -6.41 -2.87 -1.64
CA GLY A 156 -5.56 -3.44 -0.62
C GLY A 156 -5.65 -4.95 -0.59
N ASP A 157 -4.49 -5.59 -0.46
CA ASP A 157 -4.37 -7.00 -0.18
C ASP A 157 -3.83 -7.22 1.23
N ALA A 158 -4.22 -8.34 1.82
CA ALA A 158 -3.66 -8.84 3.06
C ALA A 158 -3.56 -10.36 3.00
N HIS A 159 -2.77 -10.96 3.87
CA HIS A 159 -2.80 -12.42 4.02
C HIS A 159 -4.24 -12.91 4.29
N ALA A 160 -4.68 -13.99 3.63
CA ALA A 160 -6.07 -14.42 3.64
C ALA A 160 -6.55 -15.01 4.98
N GLY A 161 -5.65 -15.60 5.76
CA GLY A 161 -6.01 -16.28 7.01
C GLY A 161 -6.80 -15.41 7.99
N ALA A 162 -7.76 -16.00 8.73
CA ALA A 162 -8.64 -15.28 9.66
C ALA A 162 -7.90 -14.52 10.78
N GLY A 163 -6.66 -14.93 11.09
CA GLY A 163 -5.76 -14.24 12.02
C GLY A 163 -5.13 -12.94 11.48
N SER A 164 -5.26 -12.66 10.19
CA SER A 164 -4.65 -11.51 9.51
C SER A 164 -5.16 -10.17 10.04
N TYR A 165 -4.23 -9.36 10.55
CA TYR A 165 -4.54 -8.00 10.98
C TYR A 165 -4.99 -7.12 9.81
N GLY A 166 -4.33 -7.23 8.65
CA GLY A 166 -4.67 -6.48 7.44
C GLY A 166 -6.07 -6.82 6.93
N ARG A 167 -6.47 -8.10 6.94
CA ARG A 167 -7.83 -8.51 6.56
C ARG A 167 -8.88 -7.85 7.46
N ARG A 168 -8.70 -7.96 8.79
CA ARG A 168 -9.59 -7.32 9.76
C ARG A 168 -9.61 -5.80 9.63
N PHE A 169 -8.48 -5.19 9.27
CA PHE A 169 -8.39 -3.75 9.05
C PHE A 169 -9.35 -3.29 7.95
N TRP A 170 -9.37 -4.00 6.81
CA TRP A 170 -10.24 -3.70 5.67
C TRP A 170 -11.71 -4.03 5.96
N GLU A 171 -11.99 -5.22 6.50
CA GLU A 171 -13.36 -5.65 6.85
C GLU A 171 -14.04 -4.66 7.82
N ARG A 172 -13.34 -4.25 8.90
CA ARG A 172 -13.90 -3.32 9.89
C ARG A 172 -14.17 -1.93 9.35
N ARG A 173 -13.51 -1.53 8.26
CA ARG A 173 -13.70 -0.21 7.65
C ARG A 173 -14.78 -0.22 6.57
N GLY A 174 -15.27 -1.40 6.17
CA GLY A 174 -16.25 -1.55 5.10
C GLY A 174 -15.61 -1.60 3.71
N GLY A 175 -14.36 -2.04 3.60
CA GLY A 175 -13.77 -2.35 2.30
C GLY A 175 -14.59 -3.44 1.60
N VAL A 176 -14.86 -3.26 0.31
CA VAL A 176 -15.56 -4.24 -0.52
C VAL A 176 -14.64 -5.44 -0.72
N PHE A 177 -15.05 -6.59 -0.19
CA PHE A 177 -14.27 -7.81 -0.31
C PHE A 177 -14.39 -8.40 -1.72
N LEU A 178 -13.24 -8.58 -2.38
CA LEU A 178 -13.13 -9.07 -3.76
C LEU A 178 -12.71 -10.56 -3.80
N GLY A 179 -12.84 -11.27 -2.68
CA GLY A 179 -12.51 -12.68 -2.58
C GLY A 179 -11.07 -12.95 -2.15
N GLU A 180 -10.77 -14.24 -2.01
CA GLU A 180 -9.43 -14.73 -1.73
C GLU A 180 -8.78 -15.29 -2.99
N HIS A 181 -7.54 -14.91 -3.22
CA HIS A 181 -6.80 -15.22 -4.44
C HIS A 181 -5.48 -15.90 -4.10
N TYR A 182 -5.18 -17.01 -4.77
CA TYR A 182 -3.85 -17.61 -4.68
C TYR A 182 -2.92 -16.99 -5.71
N MET A 183 -1.80 -16.49 -5.23
CA MET A 183 -0.84 -15.74 -6.01
C MET A 183 0.41 -16.59 -6.20
N ALA A 184 0.48 -17.28 -7.33
CA ALA A 184 1.50 -18.30 -7.59
C ALA A 184 2.94 -17.76 -7.47
N LYS A 185 3.19 -16.51 -7.85
CA LYS A 185 4.50 -15.86 -7.76
C LYS A 185 5.02 -15.75 -6.32
N TRP A 186 4.13 -15.71 -5.33
CA TRP A 186 4.49 -15.55 -3.91
C TRP A 186 4.14 -16.77 -3.07
N ASP A 187 3.59 -17.82 -3.69
CA ASP A 187 3.03 -19.00 -3.01
C ASP A 187 2.12 -18.61 -1.82
N GLN A 188 1.26 -17.59 -2.03
CA GLN A 188 0.47 -17.00 -0.97
C GLN A 188 -1.00 -16.83 -1.37
N ARG A 189 -1.91 -17.11 -0.43
CA ARG A 189 -3.30 -16.69 -0.53
C ARG A 189 -3.49 -15.31 0.10
N ILE A 190 -4.02 -14.37 -0.69
CA ILE A 190 -4.39 -13.03 -0.26
C ILE A 190 -5.91 -12.89 -0.15
N ALA A 191 -6.38 -12.03 0.75
CA ALA A 191 -7.72 -11.46 0.73
C ALA A 191 -7.63 -10.08 0.08
N LEU A 192 -8.36 -9.88 -1.03
CA LEU A 192 -8.34 -8.63 -1.79
C LEU A 192 -9.54 -7.76 -1.41
N PHE A 193 -9.31 -6.46 -1.28
CA PHE A 193 -10.32 -5.47 -0.96
C PHE A 193 -10.23 -4.26 -1.89
N ALA A 194 -11.38 -3.64 -2.15
CA ALA A 194 -11.47 -2.33 -2.79
C ALA A 194 -12.20 -1.34 -1.88
N TRP A 195 -11.72 -0.10 -1.88
CA TRP A 195 -12.48 1.06 -1.45
C TRP A 195 -12.84 1.89 -2.68
N PRO A 196 -14.04 1.75 -3.22
CA PRO A 196 -14.41 2.43 -4.45
C PRO A 196 -14.78 3.90 -4.17
N ARG A 197 -14.56 4.79 -5.16
CA ARG A 197 -14.98 6.19 -5.09
C ARG A 197 -16.50 6.31 -5.13
N THR A 198 -17.15 5.56 -6.01
CA THR A 198 -18.61 5.38 -6.05
C THR A 198 -18.96 3.88 -6.11
N PRO A 199 -20.19 3.45 -5.83
CA PRO A 199 -20.56 2.04 -5.92
C PRO A 199 -20.29 1.38 -7.28
N GLU A 200 -20.32 2.15 -8.37
CA GLU A 200 -20.01 1.70 -9.75
C GLU A 200 -18.52 1.45 -9.97
N ASP A 201 -17.66 1.96 -9.08
CA ASP A 201 -16.22 1.76 -9.13
C ASP A 201 -15.78 0.49 -8.40
N VAL A 202 -16.66 -0.46 -8.11
CA VAL A 202 -16.25 -1.81 -7.67
C VAL A 202 -15.78 -2.60 -8.90
N PRO A 203 -14.56 -3.18 -8.90
CA PRO A 203 -14.06 -3.93 -10.03
C PRO A 203 -14.72 -5.31 -10.16
N GLU A 204 -14.73 -5.84 -11.38
CA GLU A 204 -14.94 -7.27 -11.60
C GLU A 204 -13.69 -8.06 -11.20
N VAL A 205 -13.91 -9.23 -10.61
CA VAL A 205 -12.83 -10.15 -10.21
C VAL A 205 -12.51 -11.08 -11.38
N ARG A 206 -11.22 -11.24 -11.70
CA ARG A 206 -10.78 -12.15 -12.77
C ARG A 206 -10.71 -13.57 -12.22
N GLY A 207 -11.22 -14.53 -12.99
CA GLY A 207 -11.12 -15.94 -12.64
C GLY A 207 -11.94 -16.36 -11.42
N ALA A 208 -12.97 -15.58 -11.02
CA ALA A 208 -14.05 -16.14 -10.24
C ALA A 208 -14.77 -17.21 -11.08
N PRO A 209 -15.15 -18.37 -10.49
CA PRO A 209 -15.88 -19.41 -11.21
C PRO A 209 -17.23 -18.92 -11.76
#